data_AF-A0A7V9VD53-F1
#
_entry.id   AF-A0A7V9VD53-F1
#
_cell.length_a   1.000
_cell.length_b   1.000
_cell.length_c   1.000
_cell.angle_alpha   90.00
_cell.angle_beta   90.00
_cell.angle_gamma   90.00
#
_symmetry.space_group_name_H-M   'P 1'
#
loop_
_entity.id
_entity.type
_entity.pdbx_description
1 polymer ?
#
loop_
_entity_poly.entity_id
_entity_poly.type
_entity_poly.pdbx_seq_one_letter_code
_entity_poly.pdbx_strand_id
1 'polypeptide(L)'
;MGSGVGARGGRCMGWAHRLAVLVLVMTLLPVASVAAQDQPGQEVQAPDAPAQGEGQEEEAPPGPGPVEARFAADLDIATDLLPPDLGATDQTVYVAATGHSVGGWMLDYWRANGSTAMYGAPISEPFLANGYYSQAFERGVFQFYPELLWTELPAMGMMPLGYTALDARVGTTRSDGRRAGGGGDRRAGAWLPQDPTSAGVATAYATGLVSQTTGHTVTGSFWDWYRANEGAHYLGAPLSEPLVERGQTVQYFERGLLLDGDDGTRLAPLPGELIARGAMAVDTTPVDQGDMPDYDESALVTAYNPAPTGADGEGRRWLEVDVARQVIRAYQGQTVVMEAYVSTGLKPNETETGRFHVRIKRASEDMSGFTDSTGEVVSNEDEADDPNDVSYEVADVPNVLYFNQEAEALHGAYWHNNFGNRMSHGCVNLPLDVAAFLFEWAPLGTEVWVHDVNAVPTPEPVPTGG
;
A
#
# COMPACT_ATOMS: atom_id res chain seq x y z
N MET A 1 9.42 17.41 38.52
CA MET A 1 10.79 17.06 38.09
C MET A 1 10.61 15.99 37.03
N GLY A 2 10.54 16.44 35.77
CA GLY A 2 10.19 15.60 34.62
C GLY A 2 11.43 15.03 33.97
N SER A 3 11.41 13.72 33.73
CA SER A 3 12.36 12.99 32.90
C SER A 3 11.88 13.04 31.46
N GLY A 4 12.63 13.75 30.62
CA GLY A 4 12.40 13.82 29.18
C GLY A 4 12.79 12.52 28.51
N VAL A 5 11.87 11.97 27.71
CA VAL A 5 12.14 10.92 26.72
C VAL A 5 12.82 11.61 25.54
N GLY A 6 14.08 11.25 25.29
CA GLY A 6 14.81 11.72 24.13
C GLY A 6 14.39 10.92 22.91
N ALA A 7 13.65 11.54 22.01
CA ALA A 7 13.65 11.14 20.61
C ALA A 7 15.10 11.31 20.10
N ARG A 8 15.73 10.25 19.64
CA ARG A 8 17.00 10.31 18.92
C ARG A 8 16.75 9.76 17.53
N GLY A 9 16.95 10.61 16.54
CA GLY A 9 16.85 10.25 15.14
C GLY A 9 18.09 9.48 14.72
N GLY A 10 17.86 8.27 14.20
CA GLY A 10 18.68 7.72 13.12
C GLY A 10 18.40 8.56 11.87
N ARG A 11 19.46 9.02 11.22
CA ARG A 11 19.36 9.70 9.93
C ARG A 11 19.26 8.59 8.89
N CYS A 12 18.11 8.51 8.23
CA CYS A 12 17.89 7.62 7.09
C CYS A 12 18.50 8.18 5.80
N MET A 13 18.80 7.24 4.90
CA MET A 13 18.66 7.29 3.44
C MET A 13 19.74 8.00 2.60
N GLY A 14 20.55 7.19 1.90
CA GLY A 14 21.09 7.49 0.57
C GLY A 14 20.06 7.47 -0.57
N TRP A 15 18.77 7.21 -0.29
CA TRP A 15 17.68 7.18 -1.28
C TRP A 15 16.44 7.92 -0.77
N ALA A 16 16.60 9.21 -0.49
CA ALA A 16 15.52 10.19 -0.42
C ALA A 16 16.13 11.53 -0.02
N HIS A 17 16.05 12.56 -0.87
CA HIS A 17 15.56 13.90 -0.52
C HIS A 17 15.72 14.89 -1.70
N ARG A 18 14.59 15.23 -2.35
CA ARG A 18 14.06 16.60 -2.63
C ARG A 18 13.39 16.70 -4.01
N LEU A 19 12.07 16.62 -4.03
CA LEU A 19 11.24 17.31 -5.04
C LEU A 19 10.29 18.27 -4.32
N ALA A 20 10.75 19.51 -4.18
CA ALA A 20 9.86 20.62 -3.88
C ALA A 20 9.03 20.92 -5.12
N VAL A 21 7.78 20.42 -5.18
CA VAL A 21 6.81 20.84 -6.18
C VAL A 21 6.34 22.25 -5.81
N LEU A 22 6.87 23.25 -6.53
CA LEU A 22 6.40 24.62 -6.47
C LEU A 22 5.03 24.70 -7.17
N VAL A 23 3.95 24.75 -6.39
CA VAL A 23 2.62 25.11 -6.90
C VAL A 23 2.63 26.60 -7.27
N LEU A 24 2.72 26.89 -8.57
CA LEU A 24 2.56 28.24 -9.10
C LEU A 24 1.07 28.64 -9.08
N VAL A 25 0.63 29.29 -8.01
CA VAL A 25 -0.64 30.03 -8.03
C VAL A 25 -0.40 31.36 -8.75
N MET A 26 -0.81 31.45 -10.02
CA MET A 26 -0.94 32.73 -10.71
C MET A 26 -2.10 33.52 -10.10
N THR A 27 -1.79 34.56 -9.33
CA THR A 27 -2.69 35.70 -9.12
C THR A 27 -2.09 36.96 -9.75
N LEU A 28 -2.83 37.48 -10.74
CA LEU A 28 -2.65 38.80 -11.32
C LEU A 28 -2.99 39.88 -10.28
N LEU A 29 -2.18 40.94 -10.18
CA LEU A 29 -2.54 42.37 -9.96
C LEU A 29 -1.30 43.22 -9.56
N PRO A 30 -1.30 44.57 -9.69
CA PRO A 30 -0.66 45.33 -10.76
C PRO A 30 0.68 45.98 -10.41
N VAL A 31 1.39 46.36 -11.46
CA VAL A 31 2.65 47.12 -11.46
C VAL A 31 2.49 48.51 -10.86
N ALA A 32 3.34 48.86 -9.89
CA ALA A 32 3.63 50.23 -9.50
C ALA A 32 5.15 50.48 -9.63
N SER A 33 5.47 51.44 -10.47
CA SER A 33 6.82 51.91 -10.79
C SER A 33 7.31 52.90 -9.73
N VAL A 34 8.58 52.82 -9.31
CA VAL A 34 9.33 54.00 -8.85
C VAL A 34 10.85 53.82 -8.96
N ALA A 35 11.42 54.78 -9.70
CA ALA A 35 12.75 55.37 -9.79
C ALA A 35 13.98 54.79 -9.05
N ALA A 36 15.06 54.73 -9.84
CA ALA A 36 16.46 54.53 -9.48
C ALA A 36 17.09 55.69 -8.68
N GLN A 37 18.20 55.40 -7.96
CA GLN A 37 19.39 56.26 -7.93
C GLN A 37 20.66 55.52 -7.45
N ASP A 38 21.76 55.93 -8.09
CA ASP A 38 23.17 55.49 -8.11
C ASP A 38 23.95 55.54 -6.78
N GLN A 39 24.97 54.68 -6.60
CA GLN A 39 26.41 55.03 -6.42
C GLN A 39 27.33 53.79 -6.19
N PRO A 40 28.63 53.83 -6.57
CA PRO A 40 29.50 52.65 -6.71
C PRO A 40 30.62 52.51 -5.65
N GLY A 41 31.12 51.27 -5.49
CA GLY A 41 32.51 50.96 -5.12
C GLY A 41 32.76 50.47 -3.68
N GLN A 42 32.99 49.16 -3.52
CA GLN A 42 34.21 48.62 -2.89
C GLN A 42 34.28 47.09 -3.03
N GLU A 43 35.38 46.64 -3.61
CA GLU A 43 35.79 45.26 -3.84
C GLU A 43 36.33 44.67 -2.52
N VAL A 44 35.76 43.55 -2.06
CA VAL A 44 36.33 42.73 -0.97
C VAL A 44 36.46 41.31 -1.47
N GLN A 45 37.71 40.88 -1.61
CA GLN A 45 38.15 39.56 -2.01
C GLN A 45 37.74 38.52 -0.96
N ALA A 46 36.95 37.52 -1.36
CA ALA A 46 36.65 36.34 -0.54
C ALA A 46 37.76 35.29 -0.74
N PRO A 47 38.14 34.52 0.29
CA PRO A 47 39.12 33.45 0.18
C PRO A 47 38.59 32.29 -0.67
N ASP A 48 39.48 31.66 -1.43
CA ASP A 48 39.22 30.53 -2.31
C ASP A 48 38.45 29.40 -1.62
N ALA A 49 37.31 29.04 -2.19
CA ALA A 49 36.59 27.81 -1.84
C ALA A 49 37.36 26.60 -2.38
N PRO A 50 37.54 25.52 -1.60
CA PRO A 50 38.09 24.29 -2.13
C PRO A 50 37.11 23.68 -3.13
N ALA A 51 37.66 23.03 -4.15
CA ALA A 51 36.95 22.36 -5.23
C ALA A 51 35.81 21.49 -4.68
N GLN A 52 34.62 21.67 -5.25
CA GLN A 52 33.48 20.81 -5.02
C GLN A 52 33.87 19.40 -5.49
N GLY A 53 33.88 18.46 -4.54
CA GLY A 53 33.89 17.04 -4.85
C GLY A 53 32.69 16.70 -5.73
N GLU A 54 32.92 15.84 -6.69
CA GLU A 54 31.94 15.30 -7.61
C GLU A 54 30.77 14.75 -6.79
N GLY A 55 29.55 15.23 -7.08
CA GLY A 55 28.35 14.75 -6.42
C GLY A 55 28.17 13.27 -6.70
N GLN A 56 27.88 12.50 -5.65
CA GLN A 56 27.41 11.13 -5.77
C GLN A 56 26.17 11.14 -6.68
N GLU A 57 26.24 10.40 -7.79
CA GLU A 57 25.09 10.10 -8.62
C GLU A 57 24.15 9.24 -7.76
N GLU A 58 23.01 9.81 -7.35
CA GLU A 58 21.88 9.07 -6.79
C GLU A 58 21.54 7.97 -7.80
N GLU A 59 21.75 6.70 -7.44
CA GLU A 59 21.41 5.58 -8.32
C GLU A 59 19.93 5.73 -8.71
N ALA A 60 19.67 5.75 -10.01
CA ALA A 60 18.32 5.91 -10.51
C ALA A 60 17.45 4.76 -9.97
N PRO A 61 16.19 5.01 -9.59
CA PRO A 61 15.29 3.93 -9.19
C PRO A 61 15.23 2.85 -10.26
N PRO A 62 15.08 1.58 -9.85
CA PRO A 62 15.03 0.47 -10.79
C PRO A 62 13.96 0.77 -11.85
N GLY A 63 14.29 0.44 -13.11
CA GLY A 63 13.38 0.64 -14.23
C GLY A 63 12.06 -0.14 -14.05
N PRO A 64 11.10 0.06 -14.97
CA PRO A 64 9.81 -0.63 -14.90
C PRO A 64 9.99 -2.15 -14.88
N GLY A 65 9.11 -2.84 -14.15
CA GLY A 65 9.04 -4.30 -14.14
C GLY A 65 8.90 -4.87 -15.56
N PRO A 66 9.28 -6.15 -15.79
CA PRO A 66 9.26 -6.73 -17.12
C PRO A 66 7.86 -6.76 -17.76
N VAL A 67 6.81 -6.87 -16.94
CA VAL A 67 5.41 -6.80 -17.40
C VAL A 67 5.06 -5.36 -17.77
N GLU A 68 5.32 -4.41 -16.88
CA GLU A 68 5.03 -3.00 -17.05
C GLU A 68 5.78 -2.39 -18.24
N ALA A 69 7.04 -2.79 -18.45
CA ALA A 69 7.87 -2.36 -19.57
C ALA A 69 7.26 -2.72 -20.94
N ARG A 70 6.49 -3.83 -21.02
CA ARG A 70 5.77 -4.21 -22.25
C ARG A 70 4.60 -3.27 -22.52
N PHE A 71 3.90 -2.82 -21.48
CA PHE A 71 2.77 -1.89 -21.60
C PHE A 71 3.20 -0.44 -21.81
N ALA A 72 4.42 -0.07 -21.39
CA ALA A 72 4.95 1.29 -21.55
C ALA A 72 4.81 1.83 -22.98
N ALA A 73 5.17 1.00 -23.97
CA ALA A 73 5.15 1.36 -25.38
C ALA A 73 3.72 1.49 -25.94
N ASP A 74 2.80 0.63 -25.50
CA ASP A 74 1.42 0.61 -26.00
C ASP A 74 0.58 1.75 -25.39
N LEU A 75 0.90 2.17 -24.17
CA LEU A 75 0.16 3.20 -23.44
C LEU A 75 0.72 4.61 -23.63
N ASP A 76 1.89 4.78 -24.25
CA ASP A 76 2.60 6.06 -24.37
C ASP A 76 2.79 6.76 -23.00
N ILE A 77 3.14 5.95 -21.99
CA ILE A 77 3.35 6.40 -20.61
C ILE A 77 4.85 6.51 -20.34
N ALA A 78 5.25 7.57 -19.64
CA ALA A 78 6.63 7.75 -19.19
C ALA A 78 7.01 6.66 -18.18
N THR A 79 8.22 6.10 -18.30
CA THR A 79 8.64 4.91 -17.53
C THR A 79 8.68 5.13 -16.02
N ASP A 80 8.83 6.37 -15.57
CA ASP A 80 8.79 6.79 -14.16
C ASP A 80 7.38 6.76 -13.56
N LEU A 81 6.34 6.70 -14.38
CA LEU A 81 4.94 6.53 -13.95
C LEU A 81 4.51 5.06 -13.92
N LEU A 82 5.40 4.14 -14.25
CA LEU A 82 5.15 2.71 -14.22
C LEU A 82 5.75 2.09 -12.95
N PRO A 83 5.11 1.04 -12.42
CA PRO A 83 5.67 0.29 -11.31
C PRO A 83 7.08 -0.24 -11.61
N PRO A 84 8.06 -0.01 -10.71
CA PRO A 84 9.43 -0.48 -10.89
C PRO A 84 9.59 -1.98 -10.64
N ASP A 85 10.71 -2.55 -11.05
CA ASP A 85 11.07 -3.93 -10.71
C ASP A 85 11.51 -4.07 -9.25
N LEU A 86 10.53 -4.30 -8.38
CA LEU A 86 10.75 -4.61 -6.96
C LEU A 86 10.40 -6.07 -6.63
N GLY A 87 10.48 -6.98 -7.62
CA GLY A 87 10.20 -8.40 -7.43
C GLY A 87 8.69 -8.75 -7.45
N ALA A 88 7.90 -7.97 -8.19
CA ALA A 88 6.54 -8.35 -8.54
C ALA A 88 6.51 -9.60 -9.43
N THR A 89 5.39 -10.31 -9.51
CA THR A 89 5.24 -11.47 -10.39
C THR A 89 5.53 -11.09 -11.86
N ASP A 90 6.49 -11.77 -12.48
CA ASP A 90 6.94 -11.51 -13.86
C ASP A 90 6.01 -12.09 -14.94
N GLN A 91 4.96 -12.80 -14.53
CA GLN A 91 3.97 -13.42 -15.39
C GLN A 91 2.76 -12.52 -15.62
N THR A 92 2.16 -12.65 -16.81
CA THR A 92 0.82 -12.16 -17.12
C THR A 92 -0.10 -13.37 -17.29
N VAL A 93 -1.21 -13.38 -16.57
CA VAL A 93 -2.20 -14.47 -16.59
C VAL A 93 -3.48 -14.02 -17.28
N TYR A 94 -4.21 -14.97 -17.88
CA TYR A 94 -5.49 -14.75 -18.53
C TYR A 94 -6.65 -15.19 -17.63
N VAL A 95 -7.66 -14.34 -17.50
CA VAL A 95 -8.88 -14.64 -16.74
C VAL A 95 -10.02 -14.93 -17.71
N ALA A 96 -10.20 -16.21 -18.03
CA ALA A 96 -11.16 -16.67 -19.04
C ALA A 96 -12.62 -16.24 -18.78
N ALA A 97 -12.98 -15.97 -17.52
CA ALA A 97 -14.34 -15.53 -17.16
C ALA A 97 -14.71 -14.17 -17.79
N THR A 98 -13.76 -13.27 -17.97
CA THR A 98 -13.95 -11.93 -18.53
C THR A 98 -13.20 -11.72 -19.84
N GLY A 99 -12.22 -12.58 -20.13
CA GLY A 99 -11.39 -12.51 -21.32
C GLY A 99 -10.33 -11.42 -21.27
N HIS A 100 -9.84 -11.10 -20.07
CA HIS A 100 -8.84 -10.07 -19.81
C HIS A 100 -7.61 -10.62 -19.11
N SER A 101 -6.50 -9.91 -19.26
CA SER A 101 -5.22 -10.28 -18.64
C SER A 101 -4.92 -9.48 -17.38
N VAL A 102 -4.03 -9.98 -16.51
CA VAL A 102 -3.49 -9.24 -15.37
C VAL A 102 -2.07 -9.74 -15.09
N GLY A 103 -1.15 -8.84 -14.75
CA GLY A 103 0.25 -9.18 -14.49
C GLY A 103 0.96 -8.15 -13.62
N GLY A 104 2.21 -8.44 -13.26
CA GLY A 104 3.06 -7.50 -12.53
C GLY A 104 2.46 -7.06 -11.19
N TRP A 105 2.61 -5.77 -10.87
CA TRP A 105 2.09 -5.20 -9.62
C TRP A 105 0.57 -5.31 -9.48
N MET A 106 -0.18 -5.28 -10.60
CA MET A 106 -1.63 -5.44 -10.57
C MET A 106 -2.02 -6.86 -10.14
N LEU A 107 -1.30 -7.88 -10.63
CA LEU A 107 -1.51 -9.28 -10.24
C LEU A 107 -1.15 -9.50 -8.77
N ASP A 108 -0.02 -8.96 -8.32
CA ASP A 108 0.41 -9.08 -6.93
C ASP A 108 -0.59 -8.44 -5.97
N TYR A 109 -1.00 -7.21 -6.24
CA TYR A 109 -1.99 -6.51 -5.41
C TYR A 109 -3.34 -7.24 -5.39
N TRP A 110 -3.79 -7.74 -6.54
CA TRP A 110 -5.02 -8.53 -6.65
C TRP A 110 -4.95 -9.79 -5.78
N ARG A 111 -3.85 -10.55 -5.89
CA ARG A 111 -3.61 -11.80 -5.13
C ARG A 111 -3.50 -11.56 -3.63
N ALA A 112 -2.74 -10.54 -3.23
CA ALA A 112 -2.55 -10.19 -1.82
C ALA A 112 -3.88 -9.83 -1.14
N ASN A 113 -4.81 -9.22 -1.88
CA ASN A 113 -6.04 -8.66 -1.30
C ASN A 113 -7.30 -9.50 -1.59
N GLY A 114 -7.15 -10.79 -1.91
CA GLY A 114 -8.27 -11.75 -2.00
C GLY A 114 -8.83 -12.01 -3.40
N SER A 115 -8.10 -11.59 -4.44
CA SER A 115 -8.36 -11.87 -5.85
C SER A 115 -9.83 -11.66 -6.26
N THR A 116 -10.41 -12.63 -6.98
CA THR A 116 -11.78 -12.63 -7.47
C THR A 116 -12.83 -12.48 -6.37
N ALA A 117 -12.57 -13.00 -5.17
CA ALA A 117 -13.52 -12.90 -4.05
C ALA A 117 -13.72 -11.45 -3.61
N MET A 118 -12.63 -10.67 -3.59
CA MET A 118 -12.65 -9.27 -3.18
C MET A 118 -13.02 -8.32 -4.33
N TYR A 119 -12.21 -8.32 -5.40
CA TYR A 119 -12.33 -7.33 -6.47
C TYR A 119 -13.01 -7.84 -7.74
N GLY A 120 -13.24 -9.15 -7.81
CA GLY A 120 -13.68 -9.80 -9.04
C GLY A 120 -12.56 -9.89 -10.06
N ALA A 121 -12.92 -10.31 -11.28
CA ALA A 121 -11.98 -10.47 -12.39
C ALA A 121 -11.57 -9.11 -13.01
N PRO A 122 -10.42 -9.03 -13.71
CA PRO A 122 -10.10 -7.87 -14.54
C PRO A 122 -11.16 -7.72 -15.65
N ILE A 123 -11.55 -6.49 -15.97
CA ILE A 123 -12.50 -6.15 -17.03
C ILE A 123 -11.91 -5.21 -18.09
N SER A 124 -10.61 -4.93 -17.99
CA SER A 124 -9.84 -4.15 -18.96
C SER A 124 -8.40 -4.62 -18.94
N GLU A 125 -7.67 -4.31 -20.01
CA GLU A 125 -6.20 -4.26 -19.95
C GLU A 125 -5.74 -3.01 -19.19
N PRO A 126 -4.44 -2.89 -18.85
CA PRO A 126 -3.91 -1.67 -18.25
C PRO A 126 -4.16 -0.43 -19.12
N PHE A 127 -4.41 0.70 -18.47
CA PHE A 127 -4.68 2.00 -19.12
C PHE A 127 -4.23 3.16 -18.23
N LEU A 128 -4.19 4.36 -18.79
CA LEU A 128 -3.91 5.58 -18.03
C LEU A 128 -5.22 6.20 -17.51
N ALA A 129 -5.32 6.43 -16.21
CA ALA A 129 -6.44 7.14 -15.59
C ALA A 129 -5.94 8.22 -14.64
N ASN A 130 -6.33 9.47 -14.89
CA ASN A 130 -5.93 10.63 -14.08
C ASN A 130 -4.41 10.76 -13.88
N GLY A 131 -3.61 10.31 -14.86
CA GLY A 131 -2.15 10.33 -14.80
C GLY A 131 -1.50 9.10 -14.16
N TYR A 132 -2.27 8.09 -13.73
CA TYR A 132 -1.75 6.90 -13.08
C TYR A 132 -1.93 5.64 -13.93
N TYR A 133 -0.93 4.76 -13.91
CA TYR A 133 -1.02 3.40 -14.46
C TYR A 133 -2.12 2.64 -13.71
N SER A 134 -3.16 2.23 -14.43
CA SER A 134 -4.41 1.76 -13.85
C SER A 134 -4.94 0.52 -14.55
N GLN A 135 -5.74 -0.29 -13.85
CA GLN A 135 -6.46 -1.40 -14.46
C GLN A 135 -7.81 -1.60 -13.78
N ALA A 136 -8.86 -1.88 -14.57
CA ALA A 136 -10.21 -2.03 -14.07
C ALA A 136 -10.51 -3.50 -13.79
N PHE A 137 -11.11 -3.73 -12.63
CA PHE A 137 -11.66 -5.01 -12.16
C PHE A 137 -13.16 -4.85 -11.96
N GLU A 138 -13.90 -5.94 -11.77
CA GLU A 138 -15.35 -5.88 -11.61
C GLU A 138 -15.79 -4.96 -10.46
N ARG A 139 -14.99 -4.84 -9.38
CA ARG A 139 -15.35 -4.11 -8.14
C ARG A 139 -14.33 -3.07 -7.69
N GLY A 140 -13.40 -2.69 -8.55
CA GLY A 140 -12.42 -1.64 -8.26
C GLY A 140 -11.60 -1.29 -9.50
N VAL A 141 -10.98 -0.13 -9.50
CA VAL A 141 -9.92 0.20 -10.47
C VAL A 141 -8.66 0.37 -9.67
N PHE A 142 -7.65 -0.44 -9.92
CA PHE A 142 -6.35 -0.31 -9.25
C PHE A 142 -5.55 0.79 -9.92
N GLN A 143 -4.77 1.51 -9.12
CA GLN A 143 -3.84 2.55 -9.57
C GLN A 143 -2.51 2.39 -8.85
N PHE A 144 -1.43 2.58 -9.59
CA PHE A 144 -0.10 2.78 -9.05
C PHE A 144 0.15 4.26 -8.78
N TYR A 145 0.59 4.58 -7.56
CA TYR A 145 0.91 5.92 -7.06
C TYR A 145 2.44 6.01 -6.85
N PRO A 146 3.22 6.47 -7.85
CA PRO A 146 4.67 6.52 -7.76
C PRO A 146 5.17 7.36 -6.58
N GLU A 147 4.43 8.38 -6.18
CA GLU A 147 4.74 9.23 -5.03
C GLU A 147 4.72 8.50 -3.67
N LEU A 148 4.09 7.32 -3.58
CA LEU A 148 4.00 6.53 -2.36
C LEU A 148 5.05 5.41 -2.27
N LEU A 149 5.80 5.16 -3.35
CA LEU A 149 6.75 4.04 -3.47
C LEU A 149 7.77 3.98 -2.31
N TRP A 150 8.27 5.15 -1.90
CA TRP A 150 9.27 5.30 -0.85
C TRP A 150 8.66 5.81 0.45
N THR A 151 7.43 5.39 0.72
CA THR A 151 6.72 5.64 1.98
C THR A 151 6.26 4.32 2.57
N GLU A 152 5.81 4.33 3.83
CA GLU A 152 5.16 3.15 4.43
C GLU A 152 3.72 2.94 3.92
N LEU A 153 3.21 3.85 3.09
CA LEU A 153 1.91 3.68 2.45
C LEU A 153 2.05 2.78 1.21
N PRO A 154 1.09 1.87 0.94
CA PRO A 154 1.08 1.07 -0.27
C PRO A 154 1.07 1.94 -1.53
N ALA A 155 2.01 1.69 -2.43
CA ALA A 155 2.07 2.33 -3.75
C ALA A 155 0.96 1.87 -4.70
N MET A 156 0.24 0.81 -4.35
CA MET A 156 -0.95 0.35 -5.07
C MET A 156 -2.20 0.62 -4.24
N GLY A 157 -3.21 1.20 -4.87
CA GLY A 157 -4.51 1.43 -4.23
C GLY A 157 -5.65 1.52 -5.24
N MET A 158 -6.85 1.85 -4.76
CA MET A 158 -8.02 2.02 -5.63
C MET A 158 -8.20 3.46 -6.10
N MET A 159 -8.61 3.62 -7.36
CA MET A 159 -9.06 4.88 -7.92
C MET A 159 -10.22 5.46 -7.11
N PRO A 160 -10.28 6.78 -6.87
CA PRO A 160 -11.35 7.43 -6.11
C PRO A 160 -12.70 7.47 -6.85
N LEU A 161 -13.34 6.31 -7.05
CA LEU A 161 -14.59 6.17 -7.80
C LEU A 161 -15.83 6.59 -7.02
N GLY A 162 -15.75 6.79 -5.71
CA GLY A 162 -16.89 7.17 -4.87
C GLY A 162 -17.53 8.49 -5.30
N TYR A 163 -16.71 9.51 -5.51
CA TYR A 163 -17.16 10.81 -6.00
C TYR A 163 -17.76 10.71 -7.40
N THR A 164 -17.12 9.95 -8.29
CA THR A 164 -17.64 9.71 -9.65
C THR A 164 -19.00 9.02 -9.60
N ALA A 165 -19.19 8.02 -8.73
CA ALA A 165 -20.47 7.36 -8.52
C ALA A 165 -21.55 8.32 -7.95
N LEU A 166 -21.17 9.19 -7.02
CA LEU A 166 -22.04 10.23 -6.45
C LEU A 166 -22.48 11.27 -7.49
N ASP A 167 -21.61 11.63 -8.43
CA ASP A 167 -21.90 12.59 -9.49
C ASP A 167 -22.65 11.95 -10.66
N ALA A 168 -22.33 10.71 -11.02
CA ALA A 168 -23.06 9.90 -11.99
C ALA A 168 -24.50 9.58 -11.54
N ARG A 169 -24.84 9.88 -10.28
CA ARG A 169 -26.19 9.83 -9.73
C ARG A 169 -27.13 10.93 -10.26
N VAL A 170 -26.77 11.63 -11.33
CA VAL A 170 -27.57 12.67 -11.98
C VAL A 170 -28.90 12.15 -12.55
N GLY A 171 -29.99 12.44 -11.84
CA GLY A 171 -31.05 13.31 -12.38
C GLY A 171 -32.03 12.73 -13.40
N THR A 172 -32.69 11.60 -13.14
CA THR A 172 -34.04 11.42 -13.71
C THR A 172 -34.92 12.53 -13.16
N THR A 173 -35.39 13.46 -13.97
CA THR A 173 -36.51 14.34 -13.61
C THR A 173 -37.79 13.52 -13.70
N ARG A 174 -38.65 13.63 -12.68
CA ARG A 174 -40.04 13.19 -12.79
C ARG A 174 -40.68 13.97 -13.94
N SER A 175 -41.76 13.43 -14.50
CA SER A 175 -42.60 14.14 -15.47
C SER A 175 -43.14 15.49 -14.98
N ASP A 176 -43.04 15.78 -13.68
CA ASP A 176 -43.42 17.04 -13.04
C ASP A 176 -42.26 18.08 -12.94
N GLY A 177 -41.09 17.79 -13.53
CA GLY A 177 -39.92 18.68 -13.52
C GLY A 177 -39.13 18.68 -12.22
N ARG A 178 -39.53 17.93 -11.19
CA ARG A 178 -38.75 17.71 -9.97
C ARG A 178 -37.77 16.57 -10.17
N ARG A 179 -36.64 16.58 -9.46
CA ARG A 179 -35.72 15.43 -9.44
C ARG A 179 -36.49 14.19 -8.92
N ALA A 180 -36.54 13.12 -9.71
CA ALA A 180 -37.05 11.83 -9.29
C ALA A 180 -36.08 11.15 -8.32
N GLY A 181 -36.64 10.36 -7.41
CA GLY A 181 -35.89 9.56 -6.45
C GLY A 181 -34.98 8.58 -7.20
N GLY A 182 -33.69 8.88 -7.19
CA GLY A 182 -32.65 8.14 -7.89
C GLY A 182 -31.29 8.81 -7.72
N GLY A 183 -31.27 10.14 -7.53
CA GLY A 183 -30.08 10.87 -7.07
C GLY A 183 -30.05 11.20 -5.58
N GLY A 184 -31.17 11.00 -4.86
CA GLY A 184 -31.36 11.51 -3.50
C GLY A 184 -31.36 13.04 -3.43
N ASP A 185 -32.06 13.63 -2.48
CA ASP A 185 -31.70 14.99 -2.08
C ASP A 185 -30.35 14.89 -1.37
N ARG A 186 -29.29 15.56 -1.84
CA ARG A 186 -27.99 15.61 -1.12
C ARG A 186 -28.12 16.30 0.25
N ARG A 187 -29.28 16.89 0.55
CA ARG A 187 -29.66 17.38 1.88
C ARG A 187 -30.32 16.30 2.75
N ALA A 188 -30.54 15.10 2.24
CA ALA A 188 -31.01 13.98 3.04
C ALA A 188 -29.92 13.57 4.03
N GLY A 189 -30.34 13.14 5.23
CA GLY A 189 -29.45 12.93 6.37
C GLY A 189 -28.26 11.99 6.11
N ALA A 190 -28.39 11.04 5.18
CA ALA A 190 -27.31 10.11 4.85
C ALA A 190 -26.09 10.77 4.17
N TRP A 191 -26.25 11.95 3.57
CA TRP A 191 -25.17 12.66 2.87
C TRP A 191 -24.61 13.83 3.67
N LEU A 192 -25.14 14.07 4.86
CA LEU A 192 -24.69 15.13 5.75
C LEU A 192 -23.77 14.54 6.82
N PRO A 193 -22.65 15.23 7.14
CA PRO A 193 -21.83 14.88 8.29
C PRO A 193 -22.69 14.77 9.55
N GLN A 194 -22.37 13.79 10.40
CA GLN A 194 -23.12 13.60 11.64
C GLN A 194 -22.72 14.64 12.68
N ASP A 195 -23.69 15.08 13.49
CA ASP A 195 -23.40 15.92 14.65
C ASP A 195 -22.50 15.14 15.63
N PRO A 196 -21.29 15.64 15.95
CA PRO A 196 -20.34 14.97 16.84
C PRO A 196 -20.91 14.68 18.24
N THR A 197 -21.95 15.39 18.65
CA THR A 197 -22.62 15.24 19.95
C THR A 197 -23.83 14.29 19.92
N SER A 198 -24.16 13.74 18.74
CA SER A 198 -25.31 12.84 18.60
C SER A 198 -25.06 11.47 19.25
N ALA A 199 -26.15 10.84 19.70
CA ALA A 199 -26.08 9.48 20.26
C ALA A 199 -25.60 8.43 19.23
N GLY A 200 -25.86 8.66 17.93
CA GLY A 200 -25.36 7.82 16.85
C GLY A 200 -23.84 7.85 16.75
N VAL A 201 -23.25 9.05 16.76
CA VAL A 201 -21.79 9.22 16.77
C VAL A 201 -21.15 8.66 18.05
N ALA A 202 -21.78 8.85 19.22
CA ALA A 202 -21.32 8.24 20.46
C ALA A 202 -21.28 6.71 20.39
N THR A 203 -22.25 6.09 19.69
CA THR A 203 -22.28 4.64 19.46
C THR A 203 -21.20 4.21 18.46
N ALA A 204 -21.01 4.99 17.38
CA ALA A 204 -19.97 4.74 16.39
C ALA A 204 -18.56 4.77 17.01
N TYR A 205 -18.27 5.69 17.92
CA TYR A 205 -16.99 5.67 18.66
C TYR A 205 -16.76 4.38 19.47
N ALA A 206 -17.81 3.71 19.91
CA ALA A 206 -17.71 2.49 20.69
C ALA A 206 -17.67 1.20 19.84
N THR A 207 -18.19 1.25 18.61
CA THR A 207 -18.50 0.04 17.81
C THR A 207 -18.10 0.14 16.35
N GLY A 208 -17.39 1.21 15.97
CA GLY A 208 -17.08 1.51 14.59
C GLY A 208 -16.07 2.66 14.44
N LEU A 209 -16.19 3.38 13.33
CA LEU A 209 -15.38 4.52 12.96
C LEU A 209 -16.23 5.78 12.87
N VAL A 210 -15.65 6.91 13.27
CA VAL A 210 -16.14 8.25 12.94
C VAL A 210 -15.02 8.95 12.18
N SER A 211 -15.24 9.25 10.90
CA SER A 211 -14.24 9.92 10.08
C SER A 211 -14.10 11.37 10.53
N GLN A 212 -12.88 11.76 10.90
CA GLN A 212 -12.58 13.16 11.22
C GLN A 212 -12.55 14.05 9.97
N THR A 213 -12.27 13.44 8.80
CA THR A 213 -12.19 14.14 7.51
C THR A 213 -13.57 14.49 6.98
N THR A 214 -14.52 13.55 7.06
CA THR A 214 -15.84 13.70 6.44
C THR A 214 -16.98 13.86 7.44
N GLY A 215 -16.75 13.53 8.71
CA GLY A 215 -17.79 13.51 9.74
C GLY A 215 -18.81 12.37 9.59
N HIS A 216 -18.56 11.41 8.69
CA HIS A 216 -19.41 10.23 8.49
C HIS A 216 -18.96 9.04 9.34
N THR A 217 -19.89 8.14 9.63
CA THR A 217 -19.62 6.96 10.47
C THR A 217 -19.57 5.67 9.69
N VAL A 218 -18.81 4.67 10.16
CA VAL A 218 -18.85 3.29 9.64
C VAL A 218 -19.13 2.37 10.81
N THR A 219 -20.22 1.60 10.76
CA THR A 219 -20.66 0.73 11.87
C THR A 219 -21.20 -0.60 11.34
N GLY A 220 -21.42 -1.57 12.22
CA GLY A 220 -22.04 -2.86 11.87
C GLY A 220 -21.21 -3.69 10.88
N SER A 221 -21.89 -4.35 9.96
CA SER A 221 -21.28 -5.22 8.93
C SER A 221 -20.28 -4.48 8.04
N PHE A 222 -20.55 -3.21 7.72
CA PHE A 222 -19.62 -2.34 7.00
C PHE A 222 -18.35 -2.06 7.80
N TRP A 223 -18.44 -1.88 9.11
CA TRP A 223 -17.26 -1.74 9.96
C TRP A 223 -16.46 -3.04 10.06
N ASP A 224 -17.14 -4.18 10.19
CA ASP A 224 -16.48 -5.49 10.20
C ASP A 224 -15.70 -5.75 8.92
N TRP A 225 -16.28 -5.42 7.77
CA TRP A 225 -15.58 -5.50 6.49
C TRP A 225 -14.42 -4.50 6.43
N TYR A 226 -14.65 -3.25 6.83
CA TYR A 226 -13.67 -2.17 6.75
C TYR A 226 -12.42 -2.46 7.58
N ARG A 227 -12.57 -2.94 8.81
CA ARG A 227 -11.44 -3.32 9.67
C ARG A 227 -10.73 -4.58 9.19
N ALA A 228 -11.47 -5.54 8.62
CA ALA A 228 -10.91 -6.82 8.18
C ALA A 228 -10.13 -6.71 6.87
N ASN A 229 -10.32 -5.64 6.09
CA ASN A 229 -9.75 -5.47 4.75
C ASN A 229 -9.01 -4.13 4.57
N GLU A 230 -8.41 -3.60 5.64
CA GLU A 230 -7.62 -2.35 5.60
C GLU A 230 -8.35 -1.19 4.90
N GLY A 231 -9.65 -1.04 5.19
CA GLY A 231 -10.53 -0.11 4.49
C GLY A 231 -10.06 1.33 4.52
N ALA A 232 -9.30 1.73 5.55
CA ALA A 232 -8.67 3.06 5.61
C ALA A 232 -7.69 3.31 4.47
N HIS A 233 -6.88 2.30 4.11
CA HIS A 233 -5.95 2.36 2.99
C HIS A 233 -6.67 2.21 1.66
N TYR A 234 -7.50 1.17 1.53
CA TYR A 234 -7.99 0.77 0.20
C TYR A 234 -9.30 1.41 -0.20
N LEU A 235 -10.18 1.69 0.75
CA LEU A 235 -11.52 2.23 0.47
C LEU A 235 -11.61 3.74 0.78
N GLY A 236 -10.80 4.23 1.72
CA GLY A 236 -10.74 5.62 2.13
C GLY A 236 -11.90 6.03 3.03
N ALA A 237 -12.05 7.33 3.27
CA ALA A 237 -13.05 7.85 4.19
C ALA A 237 -14.49 7.59 3.69
N PRO A 238 -15.46 7.36 4.60
CA PRO A 238 -16.87 7.31 4.22
C PRO A 238 -17.36 8.67 3.72
N LEU A 239 -18.14 8.66 2.65
CA LEU A 239 -18.78 9.82 2.03
C LEU A 239 -20.29 9.90 2.32
N SER A 240 -20.83 8.91 3.02
CA SER A 240 -22.23 8.85 3.41
C SER A 240 -22.40 8.02 4.68
N GLU A 241 -23.55 8.13 5.33
CA GLU A 241 -24.08 7.07 6.18
C GLU A 241 -24.65 5.93 5.31
N PRO A 242 -24.89 4.73 5.88
CA PRO A 242 -25.60 3.67 5.19
C PRO A 242 -26.98 4.12 4.71
N LEU A 243 -27.31 3.81 3.45
CA LEU A 243 -28.60 4.11 2.84
C LEU A 243 -29.09 2.97 1.96
N VAL A 244 -30.40 2.92 1.71
CA VAL A 244 -30.98 1.90 0.79
C VAL A 244 -30.98 2.41 -0.65
N GLU A 245 -30.34 1.68 -1.54
CA GLU A 245 -30.31 1.91 -2.98
C GLU A 245 -30.65 0.61 -3.72
N ARG A 246 -31.65 0.65 -4.62
CA ARG A 246 -32.12 -0.53 -5.39
C ARG A 246 -32.46 -1.77 -4.53
N GLY A 247 -32.87 -1.55 -3.27
CA GLY A 247 -33.22 -2.63 -2.34
C GLY A 247 -32.05 -3.21 -1.57
N GLN A 248 -30.83 -2.69 -1.74
CA GLN A 248 -29.64 -3.06 -0.96
C GLN A 248 -29.23 -1.91 -0.06
N THR A 249 -28.75 -2.21 1.14
CA THR A 249 -28.07 -1.22 1.98
C THR A 249 -26.69 -1.01 1.39
N VAL A 250 -26.32 0.25 1.13
CA VAL A 250 -25.04 0.65 0.58
C VAL A 250 -24.44 1.79 1.41
N GLN A 251 -23.12 1.91 1.39
CA GLN A 251 -22.41 3.07 1.92
C GLN A 251 -21.32 3.48 0.95
N TYR A 252 -21.20 4.79 0.75
CA TYR A 252 -20.23 5.38 -0.16
C TYR A 252 -18.95 5.73 0.60
N PHE A 253 -17.82 5.52 -0.07
CA PHE A 253 -16.47 5.85 0.41
C PHE A 253 -15.69 6.49 -0.73
N GLU A 254 -14.56 7.13 -0.44
CA GLU A 254 -13.74 7.84 -1.42
C GLU A 254 -13.42 6.99 -2.68
N ARG A 255 -13.05 5.72 -2.48
CA ARG A 255 -12.55 4.84 -3.55
C ARG A 255 -13.55 3.78 -4.01
N GLY A 256 -14.70 3.69 -3.36
CA GLY A 256 -15.67 2.67 -3.71
C GLY A 256 -16.93 2.72 -2.88
N LEU A 257 -17.72 1.67 -2.99
CA LEU A 257 -18.96 1.51 -2.24
C LEU A 257 -18.95 0.13 -1.60
N LEU A 258 -19.44 0.05 -0.38
CA LEU A 258 -19.86 -1.23 0.20
C LEU A 258 -21.35 -1.41 0.00
N LEU A 259 -21.75 -2.65 -0.24
CA LEU A 259 -23.14 -3.08 -0.23
C LEU A 259 -23.29 -4.31 0.67
N ASP A 260 -24.42 -4.38 1.37
CA ASP A 260 -24.86 -5.59 2.05
C ASP A 260 -25.72 -6.41 1.09
N GLY A 261 -25.24 -7.60 0.75
CA GLY A 261 -25.98 -8.62 0.03
C GLY A 261 -26.33 -9.81 0.91
N ASP A 262 -27.01 -10.80 0.31
CA ASP A 262 -27.36 -12.05 0.99
C ASP A 262 -26.10 -12.83 1.42
N ASP A 263 -25.00 -12.68 0.68
CA ASP A 263 -23.70 -13.29 0.95
C ASP A 263 -22.80 -12.45 1.87
N GLY A 264 -23.34 -11.39 2.48
CA GLY A 264 -22.63 -10.47 3.36
C GLY A 264 -22.19 -9.16 2.69
N THR A 265 -21.38 -8.38 3.42
CA THR A 265 -20.82 -7.10 2.95
C THR A 265 -19.73 -7.32 1.92
N ARG A 266 -19.76 -6.58 0.82
CA ARG A 266 -18.71 -6.58 -0.21
C ARG A 266 -18.60 -5.26 -0.96
N LEU A 267 -17.52 -5.12 -1.75
CA LEU A 267 -17.39 -4.04 -2.71
C LEU A 267 -18.49 -4.10 -3.77
N ALA A 268 -19.01 -2.93 -4.14
CA ALA A 268 -19.94 -2.79 -5.24
C ALA A 268 -19.21 -2.89 -6.59
N PRO A 269 -19.86 -3.44 -7.64
CA PRO A 269 -19.27 -3.59 -8.96
C PRO A 269 -19.28 -2.28 -9.77
N LEU A 270 -18.70 -1.22 -9.20
CA LEU A 270 -18.80 0.15 -9.73
C LEU A 270 -18.19 0.37 -11.11
N PRO A 271 -17.01 -0.18 -11.44
CA PRO A 271 -16.37 0.09 -12.73
C PRO A 271 -17.30 -0.22 -13.90
N GLY A 272 -17.87 -1.42 -13.96
CA GLY A 272 -18.82 -1.82 -14.99
C GLY A 272 -20.09 -0.95 -15.00
N GLU A 273 -20.62 -0.58 -13.83
CA GLU A 273 -21.78 0.32 -13.75
C GLU A 273 -21.49 1.73 -14.28
N LEU A 274 -20.30 2.27 -14.02
CA LEU A 274 -19.91 3.60 -14.48
C LEU A 274 -19.63 3.61 -15.98
N ILE A 275 -18.98 2.57 -16.51
CA ILE A 275 -18.77 2.38 -17.96
C ILE A 275 -20.11 2.32 -18.69
N ALA A 276 -21.05 1.49 -18.22
CA ALA A 276 -22.36 1.34 -18.84
C ALA A 276 -23.18 2.64 -18.87
N ARG A 277 -22.93 3.56 -17.93
CA ARG A 277 -23.58 4.88 -17.86
C ARG A 277 -22.84 5.97 -18.65
N GLY A 278 -21.68 5.66 -19.22
CA GLY A 278 -20.79 6.64 -19.85
C GLY A 278 -20.15 7.61 -18.86
N ALA A 279 -20.12 7.26 -17.57
CA ALA A 279 -19.48 8.05 -16.52
C ALA A 279 -17.98 7.73 -16.36
N MET A 280 -17.51 6.66 -17.00
CA MET A 280 -16.11 6.27 -17.06
C MET A 280 -15.82 5.69 -18.45
N ALA A 281 -14.72 6.10 -19.08
CA ALA A 281 -14.33 5.63 -20.41
C ALA A 281 -13.14 4.68 -20.27
N VAL A 282 -13.40 3.38 -20.38
CA VAL A 282 -12.41 2.29 -20.32
C VAL A 282 -12.77 1.30 -21.41
N ASP A 283 -11.77 0.81 -22.14
CA ASP A 283 -11.96 -0.28 -23.10
C ASP A 283 -12.09 -1.61 -22.35
N THR A 284 -13.25 -2.24 -22.49
CA THR A 284 -13.59 -3.53 -21.90
C THR A 284 -13.74 -4.60 -22.97
N THR A 285 -13.13 -4.41 -24.14
CA THR A 285 -13.13 -5.41 -25.21
C THR A 285 -12.22 -6.57 -24.80
N PRO A 286 -12.73 -7.81 -24.73
CA PRO A 286 -11.89 -8.96 -24.39
C PRO A 286 -10.71 -9.09 -25.35
N VAL A 287 -9.57 -9.51 -24.81
CA VAL A 287 -8.35 -9.76 -25.57
C VAL A 287 -8.19 -11.23 -25.92
N ASP A 288 -7.42 -11.49 -26.96
CA ASP A 288 -7.00 -12.85 -27.29
C ASP A 288 -6.04 -13.38 -26.22
N GLN A 289 -6.24 -14.62 -25.79
CA GLN A 289 -5.42 -15.25 -24.76
C GLN A 289 -3.97 -15.41 -25.20
N GLY A 290 -3.74 -15.70 -26.49
CA GLY A 290 -2.40 -15.95 -27.02
C GLY A 290 -1.67 -17.05 -26.23
N ASP A 291 -0.45 -16.75 -25.78
CA ASP A 291 0.39 -17.66 -25.00
C ASP A 291 0.25 -17.46 -23.47
N MET A 292 -0.69 -16.61 -23.02
CA MET A 292 -0.88 -16.36 -21.59
C MET A 292 -1.51 -17.58 -20.91
N PRO A 293 -0.92 -18.09 -19.80
CA PRO A 293 -1.55 -19.16 -19.03
C PRO A 293 -2.85 -18.67 -18.40
N ASP A 294 -3.82 -19.58 -18.23
CA ASP A 294 -5.00 -19.30 -17.42
C ASP A 294 -4.57 -18.97 -15.98
N TYR A 295 -5.28 -18.03 -15.34
CA TYR A 295 -5.06 -17.75 -13.93
C TYR A 295 -5.38 -18.97 -13.07
N ASP A 296 -4.34 -19.50 -12.43
CA ASP A 296 -4.41 -20.55 -11.42
C ASP A 296 -3.45 -20.18 -10.29
N GLU A 297 -3.99 -19.92 -9.10
CA GLU A 297 -3.18 -19.54 -7.95
C GLU A 297 -2.17 -20.62 -7.55
N SER A 298 -2.49 -21.89 -7.78
CA SER A 298 -1.58 -23.01 -7.50
C SER A 298 -0.41 -23.10 -8.49
N ALA A 299 -0.53 -22.48 -9.66
CA ALA A 299 0.56 -22.35 -10.61
C ALA A 299 1.52 -21.21 -10.23
N LEU A 300 1.07 -20.23 -9.43
CA LEU A 300 1.86 -19.11 -8.93
C LEU A 300 2.51 -19.37 -7.57
N VAL A 301 2.02 -20.37 -6.82
CA VAL A 301 2.59 -20.84 -5.55
C VAL A 301 2.94 -22.32 -5.68
N THR A 302 4.16 -22.57 -6.12
CA THR A 302 4.73 -23.90 -6.38
C THR A 302 5.51 -24.47 -5.19
N ALA A 303 6.04 -23.60 -4.33
CA ALA A 303 6.70 -23.97 -3.10
C ALA A 303 5.72 -24.67 -2.15
N TYR A 304 6.11 -25.85 -1.66
CA TYR A 304 5.32 -26.59 -0.68
C TYR A 304 5.27 -25.83 0.66
N ASN A 305 4.08 -25.69 1.25
CA ASN A 305 3.91 -25.16 2.61
C ASN A 305 4.48 -26.16 3.63
N PRO A 306 5.61 -25.88 4.31
CA PRO A 306 6.27 -26.84 5.18
C PRO A 306 5.57 -27.05 6.53
N ALA A 307 4.71 -26.11 6.94
CA ALA A 307 4.07 -26.12 8.26
C ALA A 307 2.57 -25.78 8.20
N PRO A 308 1.76 -26.58 7.49
CA PRO A 308 0.35 -26.29 7.29
C PRO A 308 -0.46 -26.51 8.58
N THR A 309 -1.32 -25.54 8.91
CA THR A 309 -2.19 -25.58 10.10
C THR A 309 -3.65 -25.87 9.80
N GLY A 310 -4.06 -25.81 8.52
CA GLY A 310 -5.43 -25.96 8.07
C GLY A 310 -5.52 -26.08 6.54
N ALA A 311 -6.74 -26.10 6.02
CA ALA A 311 -6.97 -26.01 4.58
C ALA A 311 -6.81 -24.56 4.10
N ASP A 312 -6.67 -24.38 2.78
CA ASP A 312 -6.64 -23.06 2.15
C ASP A 312 -7.88 -22.23 2.54
N GLY A 313 -7.68 -20.94 2.79
CA GLY A 313 -8.73 -20.00 3.12
C GLY A 313 -9.21 -19.19 1.92
N GLU A 314 -10.14 -18.27 2.16
CA GLU A 314 -10.54 -17.24 1.19
C GLU A 314 -10.28 -15.85 1.76
N GLY A 315 -10.15 -14.85 0.89
CA GLY A 315 -9.90 -13.46 1.27
C GLY A 315 -8.43 -13.07 1.24
N ARG A 316 -8.12 -11.90 1.82
CA ARG A 316 -6.78 -11.29 1.78
C ARG A 316 -5.73 -12.14 2.49
N ARG A 317 -4.48 -12.01 2.05
CA ARG A 317 -3.31 -12.61 2.67
C ARG A 317 -2.66 -11.61 3.61
N TRP A 318 -2.25 -12.09 4.78
CA TRP A 318 -1.48 -11.30 5.73
C TRP A 318 -0.62 -12.19 6.62
N LEU A 319 0.47 -11.61 7.13
CA LEU A 319 1.45 -12.25 7.99
C LEU A 319 1.37 -11.63 9.38
N GLU A 320 1.32 -12.48 10.41
CA GLU A 320 1.46 -12.07 11.82
C GLU A 320 2.83 -12.51 12.32
N VAL A 321 3.61 -11.57 12.86
CA VAL A 321 4.89 -11.85 13.53
C VAL A 321 4.76 -11.51 15.01
N ASP A 322 4.76 -12.53 15.85
CA ASP A 322 4.75 -12.39 17.31
C ASP A 322 6.20 -12.42 17.83
N VAL A 323 6.75 -11.25 18.13
CA VAL A 323 8.16 -11.10 18.55
C VAL A 323 8.41 -11.61 19.98
N ALA A 324 7.37 -11.84 20.77
CA ALA A 324 7.51 -12.42 22.09
C ALA A 324 7.52 -13.95 22.05
N ARG A 325 6.64 -14.54 21.23
CA ARG A 325 6.57 -16.00 21.05
C ARG A 325 7.55 -16.53 20.02
N GLN A 326 8.15 -15.64 19.21
CA GLN A 326 9.06 -16.00 18.11
C GLN A 326 8.38 -16.92 17.10
N VAL A 327 7.17 -16.53 16.68
CA VAL A 327 6.32 -17.28 15.75
C VAL A 327 5.85 -16.35 14.63
N ILE A 328 5.81 -16.88 13.41
CA ILE A 328 5.09 -16.29 12.29
C ILE A 328 3.86 -17.11 11.96
N ARG A 329 2.76 -16.45 11.60
CA ARG A 329 1.57 -17.07 11.02
C ARG A 329 1.22 -16.43 9.69
N ALA A 330 0.93 -17.25 8.70
CA ALA A 330 0.33 -16.81 7.45
C ALA A 330 -1.18 -17.03 7.51
N TYR A 331 -1.95 -15.99 7.20
CA TYR A 331 -3.41 -16.03 7.18
C TYR A 331 -3.97 -15.77 5.79
N GLN A 332 -4.97 -16.56 5.40
CA GLN A 332 -5.85 -16.22 4.30
C GLN A 332 -7.26 -15.94 4.83
N GLY A 333 -7.67 -14.67 4.73
CA GLY A 333 -8.81 -14.13 5.44
C GLY A 333 -8.63 -14.25 6.95
N GLN A 334 -9.39 -15.13 7.57
CA GLN A 334 -9.32 -15.43 9.00
C GLN A 334 -8.68 -16.79 9.32
N THR A 335 -8.32 -17.55 8.28
CA THR A 335 -7.77 -18.90 8.43
C THR A 335 -6.25 -18.85 8.48
N VAL A 336 -5.65 -19.40 9.55
CA VAL A 336 -4.20 -19.66 9.58
C VAL A 336 -3.89 -20.83 8.63
N VAL A 337 -3.08 -20.57 7.60
CA VAL A 337 -2.67 -21.58 6.62
C VAL A 337 -1.27 -22.12 6.90
N MET A 338 -0.42 -21.36 7.60
CA MET A 338 0.93 -21.78 8.00
C MET A 338 1.30 -21.16 9.34
N GLU A 339 1.98 -21.92 10.20
CA GLU A 339 2.60 -21.43 11.43
C GLU A 339 4.01 -22.01 11.58
N ALA A 340 5.01 -21.15 11.82
CA ALA A 340 6.39 -21.57 12.01
C ALA A 340 7.10 -20.76 13.10
N TYR A 341 8.12 -21.36 13.70
CA TYR A 341 9.04 -20.61 14.55
C TYR A 341 9.96 -19.72 13.70
N VAL A 342 10.30 -18.56 14.22
CA VAL A 342 11.19 -17.57 13.59
C VAL A 342 12.27 -17.10 14.57
N SER A 343 13.24 -16.33 14.08
CA SER A 343 14.17 -15.60 14.94
C SER A 343 14.18 -14.12 14.56
N THR A 344 13.59 -13.29 15.42
CA THR A 344 13.52 -11.83 15.20
C THR A 344 14.71 -11.11 15.83
N GLY A 345 14.71 -9.78 15.73
CA GLY A 345 15.76 -8.88 16.21
C GLY A 345 15.99 -8.99 17.71
N LEU A 346 17.26 -9.06 18.10
CA LEU A 346 17.71 -9.03 19.49
C LEU A 346 18.29 -7.66 19.85
N LYS A 347 18.14 -7.26 21.12
CA LYS A 347 18.66 -6.00 21.63
C LYS A 347 20.17 -5.85 21.34
N PRO A 348 20.65 -4.73 20.79
CA PRO A 348 19.95 -3.44 20.63
C PRO A 348 19.02 -3.29 19.41
N ASN A 349 19.02 -4.22 18.46
CA ASN A 349 18.28 -4.14 17.21
C ASN A 349 16.98 -4.97 17.27
N GLU A 350 16.03 -4.52 18.09
CA GLU A 350 14.73 -5.18 18.19
C GLU A 350 13.92 -4.95 16.92
N THR A 351 13.25 -5.98 16.41
CA THR A 351 12.37 -5.83 15.24
C THR A 351 11.26 -4.82 15.52
N GLU A 352 11.04 -3.90 14.59
CA GLU A 352 10.03 -2.85 14.72
C GLU A 352 8.63 -3.44 14.84
N THR A 353 7.84 -2.98 15.82
CA THR A 353 6.43 -3.37 15.94
C THR A 353 5.54 -2.40 15.18
N GLY A 354 4.63 -2.91 14.37
CA GLY A 354 3.76 -2.09 13.54
C GLY A 354 2.93 -2.92 12.57
N ARG A 355 2.17 -2.23 11.72
CA ARG A 355 1.54 -2.81 10.54
C ARG A 355 2.28 -2.26 9.33
N PHE A 356 2.81 -3.19 8.55
CA PHE A 356 3.64 -2.93 7.39
C PHE A 356 3.09 -3.73 6.21
N HIS A 357 3.75 -3.61 5.05
CA HIS A 357 3.40 -4.39 3.86
C HIS A 357 4.67 -4.89 3.19
N VAL A 358 4.62 -6.04 2.53
CA VAL A 358 5.72 -6.49 1.67
C VAL A 358 5.91 -5.46 0.54
N ARG A 359 7.07 -4.82 0.48
CA ARG A 359 7.35 -3.70 -0.43
C ARG A 359 8.38 -4.05 -1.50
N ILE A 360 9.35 -4.88 -1.15
CA ILE A 360 10.42 -5.30 -2.08
C ILE A 360 10.67 -6.79 -1.88
N LYS A 361 10.81 -7.50 -3.00
CA LYS A 361 11.17 -8.91 -3.03
C LYS A 361 12.47 -9.12 -3.81
N ARG A 362 13.36 -9.93 -3.25
CA ARG A 362 14.60 -10.38 -3.88
C ARG A 362 14.74 -11.88 -3.72
N ALA A 363 14.94 -12.59 -4.82
CA ALA A 363 15.11 -14.04 -4.78
C ALA A 363 16.40 -14.43 -4.02
N SER A 364 17.45 -13.62 -4.16
CA SER A 364 18.71 -13.70 -3.44
C SER A 364 19.33 -12.31 -3.36
N GLU A 365 19.96 -11.98 -2.24
CA GLU A 365 20.67 -10.71 -2.03
C GLU A 365 21.78 -10.88 -1.00
N ASP A 366 22.90 -10.19 -1.20
CA ASP A 366 23.94 -10.07 -0.18
C ASP A 366 23.48 -9.03 0.85
N MET A 367 23.47 -9.40 2.12
CA MET A 367 23.08 -8.49 3.20
C MET A 367 24.31 -8.09 4.02
N SER A 368 24.66 -6.82 3.94
CA SER A 368 25.77 -6.20 4.66
C SER A 368 25.32 -4.97 5.44
N GLY A 369 26.17 -4.55 6.37
CA GLY A 369 25.99 -3.33 7.12
C GLY A 369 27.07 -3.18 8.18
N PHE A 370 26.88 -2.21 9.06
CA PHE A 370 27.83 -1.85 10.10
C PHE A 370 27.12 -1.73 11.45
N THR A 371 27.78 -2.22 12.49
CA THR A 371 27.34 -2.04 13.87
C THR A 371 28.31 -1.20 14.67
N ASP A 372 27.80 -0.37 15.56
CA ASP A 372 28.61 0.41 16.49
C ASP A 372 29.23 -0.46 17.60
N SER A 373 29.96 0.19 18.52
CA SER A 373 30.56 -0.47 19.69
C SER A 373 29.57 -1.16 20.65
N THR A 374 28.27 -0.83 20.56
CA THR A 374 27.19 -1.45 21.34
C THR A 374 26.52 -2.62 20.61
N GLY A 375 26.86 -2.82 19.33
CA GLY A 375 26.23 -3.80 18.44
C GLY A 375 24.94 -3.28 17.79
N GLU A 376 24.66 -1.97 17.87
CA GLU A 376 23.54 -1.32 17.18
C GLU A 376 23.87 -1.16 15.70
N VAL A 377 22.96 -1.55 14.81
CA VAL A 377 23.12 -1.32 13.37
C VAL A 377 23.04 0.18 13.12
N VAL A 378 24.10 0.72 12.53
CA VAL A 378 24.23 2.16 12.25
C VAL A 378 24.17 2.48 10.77
N SER A 379 24.55 1.53 9.91
CA SER A 379 24.36 1.65 8.46
C SER A 379 24.14 0.29 7.81
N ASN A 380 23.40 0.29 6.71
CA ASN A 380 23.26 -0.85 5.78
C ASN A 380 23.95 -0.52 4.43
N GLU A 381 24.84 0.46 4.44
CA GLU A 381 25.56 0.95 3.25
C GLU A 381 26.91 0.25 3.12
N ASP A 382 27.65 0.54 2.05
CA ASP A 382 28.96 -0.06 1.76
C ASP A 382 30.11 0.59 2.54
N GLU A 383 29.85 1.71 3.24
CA GLU A 383 30.85 2.46 3.99
C GLU A 383 30.43 2.66 5.46
N ALA A 384 31.44 2.66 6.34
CA ALA A 384 31.26 2.93 7.76
C ALA A 384 31.10 4.43 8.01
N ASP A 385 30.14 4.80 8.86
CA ASP A 385 29.97 6.18 9.32
C ASP A 385 31.05 6.58 10.34
N ASP A 386 31.49 5.64 11.19
CA ASP A 386 32.60 5.80 12.14
C ASP A 386 33.70 4.75 11.88
N PRO A 387 35.00 5.12 11.93
CA PRO A 387 36.11 4.18 11.79
C PRO A 387 36.12 3.00 12.79
N ASN A 388 35.35 3.07 13.87
CA ASN A 388 35.21 2.00 14.86
C ASN A 388 34.00 1.09 14.62
N ASP A 389 33.16 1.38 13.62
CA ASP A 389 32.05 0.51 13.28
C ASP A 389 32.56 -0.82 12.73
N VAL A 390 31.83 -1.88 13.05
CA VAL A 390 32.18 -3.26 12.70
C VAL A 390 31.26 -3.72 11.58
N SER A 391 31.83 -4.09 10.43
CA SER A 391 31.05 -4.61 9.33
C SER A 391 30.53 -6.03 9.61
N TYR A 392 29.36 -6.32 9.07
CA TYR A 392 28.86 -7.68 8.88
C TYR A 392 28.45 -7.86 7.42
N GLU A 393 28.53 -9.09 6.94
CA GLU A 393 28.12 -9.46 5.59
C GLU A 393 27.67 -10.92 5.62
N VAL A 394 26.54 -11.17 4.97
CA VAL A 394 26.02 -12.51 4.70
C VAL A 394 25.64 -12.57 3.23
N ALA A 395 26.39 -13.35 2.46
CA ALA A 395 26.15 -13.51 1.05
C ALA A 395 24.96 -14.44 0.75
N ASP A 396 24.35 -14.25 -0.42
CA ASP A 396 23.32 -15.11 -1.00
C ASP A 396 22.14 -15.39 -0.04
N VAL A 397 21.64 -14.35 0.64
CA VAL A 397 20.45 -14.48 1.51
C VAL A 397 19.22 -14.72 0.63
N PRO A 398 18.57 -15.89 0.73
CA PRO A 398 17.50 -16.25 -0.18
C PRO A 398 16.14 -15.71 0.28
N ASN A 399 15.24 -15.52 -0.68
CA ASN A 399 13.81 -15.29 -0.46
C ASN A 399 13.54 -14.11 0.48
N VAL A 400 14.05 -12.93 0.12
CA VAL A 400 13.97 -11.69 0.91
C VAL A 400 12.68 -10.95 0.61
N LEU A 401 11.93 -10.60 1.65
CA LEU A 401 10.72 -9.77 1.61
C LEU A 401 10.90 -8.58 2.57
N TYR A 402 11.32 -7.42 2.06
CA TYR A 402 11.39 -6.19 2.84
C TYR A 402 9.98 -5.67 3.14
N PHE A 403 9.74 -5.25 4.38
CA PHE A 403 8.42 -4.80 4.80
C PHE A 403 8.35 -3.37 5.34
N ASN A 404 9.46 -2.77 5.80
CA ASN A 404 9.51 -1.36 6.24
C ASN A 404 10.68 -0.57 5.63
N GLN A 405 10.74 0.73 5.90
CA GLN A 405 11.83 1.63 5.48
C GLN A 405 13.11 1.46 6.28
N GLU A 406 13.09 0.72 7.39
CA GLU A 406 14.28 0.45 8.22
C GLU A 406 15.10 -0.75 7.69
N ALA A 407 14.76 -1.23 6.48
CA ALA A 407 15.37 -2.37 5.81
C ALA A 407 15.20 -3.70 6.58
N GLU A 408 14.16 -3.80 7.41
CA GLU A 408 13.80 -5.08 8.02
C GLU A 408 13.07 -5.96 6.98
N ALA A 409 13.50 -7.22 6.91
CA ALA A 409 12.97 -8.18 5.96
C ALA A 409 12.63 -9.53 6.62
N LEU A 410 11.69 -10.25 6.00
CA LEU A 410 11.57 -11.69 6.19
C LEU A 410 12.49 -12.38 5.19
N HIS A 411 13.34 -13.31 5.63
CA HIS A 411 14.22 -14.04 4.70
C HIS A 411 14.67 -15.39 5.25
N GLY A 412 15.21 -16.25 4.37
CA GLY A 412 15.81 -17.52 4.77
C GLY A 412 17.13 -17.32 5.50
N ALA A 413 17.35 -18.05 6.60
CA ALA A 413 18.60 -17.99 7.37
C ALA A 413 19.33 -19.34 7.36
N TYR A 414 20.22 -19.57 6.38
CA TYR A 414 20.96 -20.84 6.27
C TYR A 414 22.04 -21.01 7.34
N TRP A 415 22.47 -19.93 7.99
CA TRP A 415 23.60 -19.91 8.93
C TRP A 415 23.24 -20.38 10.34
N HIS A 416 21.95 -20.53 10.69
CA HIS A 416 21.53 -21.05 11.98
C HIS A 416 20.17 -21.76 11.94
N ASN A 417 19.87 -22.57 12.96
CA ASN A 417 18.56 -23.19 13.15
C ASN A 417 17.90 -22.81 14.48
N ASN A 418 18.27 -21.67 15.09
CA ASN A 418 17.82 -21.27 16.44
C ASN A 418 16.42 -20.64 16.47
N PHE A 419 15.52 -21.10 15.60
CA PHE A 419 14.15 -20.60 15.49
C PHE A 419 13.37 -20.82 16.80
N GLY A 420 12.56 -19.85 17.17
CA GLY A 420 11.92 -19.76 18.49
C GLY A 420 12.71 -18.91 19.50
N ASN A 421 13.87 -18.37 19.09
CA ASN A 421 14.69 -17.46 19.87
C ASN A 421 15.17 -16.30 18.99
N ARG A 422 15.32 -15.10 19.57
CA ARG A 422 15.83 -13.92 18.85
C ARG A 422 17.30 -14.11 18.47
N MET A 423 17.67 -13.72 17.24
CA MET A 423 19.02 -13.94 16.67
C MET A 423 19.51 -12.84 15.72
N SER A 424 18.62 -12.04 15.14
CA SER A 424 18.97 -11.13 14.03
C SER A 424 19.29 -9.72 14.51
N HIS A 425 19.73 -8.88 13.57
CA HIS A 425 19.90 -7.44 13.75
C HIS A 425 18.66 -6.63 13.34
N GLY A 426 17.45 -7.21 13.43
CA GLY A 426 16.18 -6.55 13.07
C GLY A 426 15.30 -7.44 12.21
N CYS A 427 15.87 -8.08 11.18
CA CYS A 427 15.16 -8.97 10.26
C CYS A 427 14.43 -10.14 10.96
N VAL A 428 13.45 -10.73 10.28
CA VAL A 428 12.75 -11.95 10.71
C VAL A 428 13.36 -13.14 9.99
N ASN A 429 14.27 -13.86 10.67
CA ASN A 429 14.93 -15.04 10.12
C ASN A 429 13.97 -16.23 10.10
N LEU A 430 13.85 -16.86 8.93
CA LEU A 430 12.98 -18.00 8.67
C LEU A 430 13.78 -19.27 8.34
N PRO A 431 13.24 -20.47 8.63
CA PRO A 431 13.67 -21.70 7.98
C PRO A 431 13.61 -21.55 6.45
N LEU A 432 14.55 -22.16 5.72
CA LEU A 432 14.68 -21.96 4.27
C LEU A 432 13.43 -22.37 3.47
N ASP A 433 12.77 -23.46 3.86
CA ASP A 433 11.52 -23.93 3.25
C ASP A 433 10.35 -23.00 3.56
N VAL A 434 10.28 -22.45 4.78
CA VAL A 434 9.29 -21.44 5.17
C VAL A 434 9.48 -20.15 4.36
N ALA A 435 10.72 -19.70 4.20
CA ALA A 435 11.05 -18.53 3.40
C ALA A 435 10.66 -18.71 1.92
N ALA A 436 11.00 -19.86 1.33
CA ALA A 436 10.63 -20.19 -0.05
C ALA A 436 9.11 -20.19 -0.25
N PHE A 437 8.35 -20.80 0.67
CA PHE A 437 6.89 -20.78 0.64
C PHE A 437 6.33 -19.35 0.72
N LEU A 438 6.76 -18.57 1.72
CA LEU A 438 6.27 -17.20 1.91
C LEU A 438 6.63 -16.28 0.74
N PHE A 439 7.79 -16.48 0.11
CA PHE A 439 8.20 -15.69 -1.04
C PHE A 439 7.26 -15.85 -2.24
N GLU A 440 6.70 -17.03 -2.47
CA GLU A 440 5.72 -17.23 -3.54
C GLU A 440 4.28 -16.88 -3.09
N TRP A 441 3.96 -17.20 -1.83
CA TRP A 441 2.62 -17.07 -1.27
C TRP A 441 2.24 -15.63 -0.89
N ALA A 442 3.20 -14.78 -0.51
CA ALA A 442 3.00 -13.36 -0.16
C ALA A 442 3.47 -12.44 -1.32
N PRO A 443 2.55 -11.96 -2.18
CA PRO A 443 2.88 -10.98 -3.21
C PRO A 443 3.22 -9.61 -2.61
N LEU A 444 3.72 -8.68 -3.44
CA LEU A 444 3.84 -7.28 -3.05
C LEU A 444 2.50 -6.74 -2.53
N GLY A 445 2.55 -5.96 -1.44
CA GLY A 445 1.38 -5.41 -0.76
C GLY A 445 0.74 -6.36 0.27
N THR A 446 1.28 -7.55 0.53
CA THR A 446 0.80 -8.41 1.63
C THR A 446 1.09 -7.75 2.98
N GLU A 447 0.07 -7.59 3.85
CA GLU A 447 0.26 -7.01 5.18
C GLU A 447 1.19 -7.87 6.05
N VAL A 448 2.10 -7.22 6.78
CA VAL A 448 2.95 -7.78 7.82
C VAL A 448 2.66 -7.06 9.12
N TRP A 449 1.98 -7.73 10.05
CA TRP A 449 1.70 -7.20 11.37
C TRP A 449 2.68 -7.77 12.39
N VAL A 450 3.61 -6.92 12.84
CA VAL A 450 4.60 -7.25 13.86
C VAL A 450 4.14 -6.71 15.20
N HIS A 451 4.06 -7.56 16.22
CA HIS A 451 3.60 -7.15 17.54
C HIS A 451 4.25 -7.93 18.67
N ASP A 452 4.21 -7.32 19.86
CA ASP A 452 4.55 -7.95 21.13
C ASP A 452 3.28 -8.08 21.99
N VAL A 453 2.80 -9.31 22.18
CA VAL A 453 1.62 -9.59 23.02
C VAL A 453 1.81 -9.27 24.51
N ASN A 454 3.05 -9.09 24.96
CA ASN A 454 3.35 -8.66 26.32
C ASN A 454 3.50 -7.14 26.43
N ALA A 455 3.54 -6.42 25.30
CA ALA A 455 3.44 -4.97 25.29
C ALA A 455 2.00 -4.56 25.67
N VAL A 456 1.88 -3.56 26.55
CA VAL A 456 0.59 -2.93 26.82
C VAL A 456 0.10 -2.31 25.51
N PRO A 457 -1.10 -2.64 25.01
CA PRO A 457 -1.59 -2.09 23.75
C PRO A 457 -1.56 -0.56 23.82
N THR A 458 -0.68 0.06 23.04
CA THR A 458 -0.76 1.48 22.75
C THR A 458 -1.95 1.66 21.79
N PRO A 459 -2.95 2.50 22.13
CA PRO A 459 -4.00 2.83 21.18
C PRO A 459 -3.36 3.35 19.89
N GLU A 460 -3.77 2.81 18.74
CA GLU A 460 -3.30 3.32 17.45
C GLU A 460 -3.55 4.84 17.39
N PRO A 461 -2.52 5.65 17.05
CA PRO A 461 -2.77 7.05 16.75
C PRO A 461 -3.66 7.12 15.52
N VAL A 462 -4.83 7.75 15.65
CA VAL A 462 -5.65 8.13 14.51
C VAL A 462 -4.78 8.99 13.59
N PRO A 463 -4.67 8.68 12.28
CA PRO A 463 -3.90 9.51 11.36
C PRO A 463 -4.42 10.94 11.41
N THR A 464 -3.64 11.85 11.98
CA THR A 464 -3.90 13.27 11.83
C THR A 464 -3.29 13.65 10.48
N GLY A 465 -4.16 13.83 9.47
CA GLY A 465 -3.74 14.30 8.16
C GLY A 465 -2.95 15.62 8.28
N GLY A 466 -1.78 15.63 7.64
CA GLY A 466 -0.96 16.80 7.35
C GLY A 466 -0.77 16.91 5.85
#